data_AF-A0A8T8I7A6-F1
#
_entry.id   AF-A0A8T8I7A6-F1
#
_cell.length_a   1.000
_cell.length_b   1.000
_cell.length_c   1.000
_cell.angle_alpha   90.00
_cell.angle_beta   90.00
_cell.angle_gamma   90.00
#
_symmetry.space_group_name_H-M   'P 1'
#
loop_
_entity.id
_entity.type
_entity.pdbx_description
1 polymer ?
#
loop_
_entity_poly.entity_id
_entity_poly.type
_entity_poly.pdbx_seq_one_letter_code
_entity_poly.pdbx_strand_id
1 'polypeptide(L)'
;MRLFTGVFPPEPVVAELAEALRPLRAARPDLKWSAPRRWHVTLRFHGDHAEPAGLPAGLRGLPAPVVRLAGSGAFPGVLWVGVVGPLRPLAVAAGAGADWRPHLTVARSRRRDVRWPPVEFTGREWTVDEVVLVSSGPTTGYEVLDRVPLTTPNG
;
A
#
# COMPACT_ATOMS: atom_id res chain seq x y z
N MET A 1 13.09 -8.63 12.04
CA MET A 1 11.87 -8.98 11.26
C MET A 1 11.81 -8.11 10.01
N ARG A 2 11.03 -8.47 8.99
CA ARG A 2 10.77 -7.55 7.88
C ARG A 2 9.66 -6.58 8.27
N LEU A 3 9.99 -5.30 8.40
CA LEU A 3 9.06 -4.30 8.93
C LEU A 3 8.75 -3.21 7.89
N PHE A 4 7.51 -2.71 7.93
CA PHE A 4 7.11 -1.51 7.20
C PHE A 4 6.04 -0.72 7.94
N THR A 5 6.02 0.60 7.72
CA THR A 5 4.90 1.46 8.06
C THR A 5 4.04 1.64 6.82
N GLY A 6 2.73 1.50 6.96
CA GLY A 6 1.80 1.57 5.84
C GLY A 6 0.38 1.96 6.22
N VAL A 7 -0.45 2.07 5.20
CA VAL A 7 -1.89 2.32 5.31
C VAL A 7 -2.64 1.26 4.50
N PHE A 8 -3.78 0.82 4.99
CA PHE A 8 -4.61 -0.21 4.36
C PHE A 8 -5.87 0.44 3.77
N PRO A 9 -6.20 0.19 2.49
CA PRO A 9 -7.49 0.59 1.96
C PRO A 9 -8.62 -0.19 2.67
N PRO A 10 -9.78 0.44 2.90
CA PRO A 10 -10.92 -0.24 3.51
C PRO A 10 -11.53 -1.27 2.56
N GLU A 11 -12.33 -2.18 3.10
CA GLU A 11 -12.93 -3.30 2.37
C GLU A 11 -13.62 -2.90 1.06
N PRO A 12 -14.43 -1.81 0.99
CA PRO A 12 -15.10 -1.44 -0.25
C PRO A 12 -14.14 -1.01 -1.37
N VAL A 13 -12.97 -0.46 -1.02
CA VAL A 13 -11.93 -0.09 -1.99
C VAL A 13 -11.17 -1.34 -2.46
N VAL A 14 -10.90 -2.27 -1.53
CA VAL A 14 -10.26 -3.55 -1.85
C VAL A 14 -11.16 -4.39 -2.76
N ALA A 15 -12.46 -4.49 -2.46
CA ALA A 15 -13.43 -5.23 -3.25
C ALA A 15 -13.55 -4.67 -4.68
N GLU A 16 -13.64 -3.35 -4.81
CA GLU A 16 -13.70 -2.65 -6.10
C GLU A 16 -12.46 -2.94 -6.97
N LEU A 17 -11.26 -2.81 -6.40
CA LEU A 17 -10.03 -3.12 -7.14
C LEU A 17 -9.92 -4.62 -7.47
N ALA A 18 -10.36 -5.51 -6.57
CA ALA A 18 -10.34 -6.95 -6.79
C ALA A 18 -11.21 -7.36 -7.96
N GLU A 19 -12.39 -6.76 -8.09
CA GLU A 19 -13.30 -7.03 -9.20
C GLU A 19 -12.74 -6.46 -10.52
N ALA A 20 -12.22 -5.23 -10.50
CA ALA A 20 -11.59 -4.63 -11.69
C ALA A 20 -10.40 -5.45 -12.21
N LEU A 21 -9.62 -6.06 -11.32
CA LEU A 21 -8.49 -6.90 -11.70
C LEU A 21 -8.87 -8.33 -12.09
N ARG A 22 -10.10 -8.80 -11.80
CA ARG A 22 -10.49 -10.20 -11.99
C ARG A 22 -10.23 -10.74 -13.41
N PRO A 23 -10.64 -10.07 -14.50
CA PRO A 23 -10.37 -10.55 -15.86
C PRO A 23 -8.88 -10.63 -16.16
N LEU A 24 -8.13 -9.64 -15.69
CA LEU A 24 -6.70 -9.56 -15.93
C LEU A 24 -5.91 -10.63 -15.17
N ARG A 25 -6.33 -10.95 -13.94
CA ARG A 25 -5.77 -12.05 -13.15
C ARG A 25 -5.96 -13.39 -13.84
N ALA A 26 -7.14 -13.62 -14.42
CA ALA A 26 -7.44 -14.82 -15.19
C ALA A 26 -6.60 -14.93 -16.47
N ALA A 27 -6.39 -13.81 -17.18
CA ALA A 27 -5.59 -13.77 -18.40
C ALA A 27 -4.08 -13.89 -18.17
N ARG A 28 -3.59 -13.60 -16.95
CA ARG A 28 -2.16 -13.57 -16.60
C ARG A 28 -1.82 -14.46 -15.41
N PRO A 29 -1.99 -15.80 -15.54
CA PRO A 29 -1.65 -16.75 -14.48
C PRO A 29 -0.12 -16.88 -14.27
N ASP A 30 0.68 -16.38 -15.22
CA ASP A 30 2.14 -16.31 -15.13
C ASP A 30 2.64 -15.34 -14.04
N LEU A 31 1.80 -14.38 -13.62
CA LEU A 31 2.14 -13.38 -12.63
C LEU A 31 1.78 -13.83 -11.21
N LYS A 32 2.62 -13.45 -10.25
CA LYS A 32 2.29 -13.62 -8.83
C LYS A 32 1.43 -12.47 -8.34
N TRP A 33 0.11 -12.63 -8.42
CA TRP A 33 -0.85 -11.65 -7.91
C TRP A 33 -0.82 -11.56 -6.39
N SER A 34 -0.71 -10.35 -5.86
CA SER A 34 -0.87 -10.07 -4.43
C SER A 34 -2.29 -10.45 -3.99
N ALA A 35 -2.41 -11.09 -2.83
CA ALA A 35 -3.73 -11.36 -2.25
C ALA A 35 -4.39 -10.04 -1.81
N PRO A 36 -5.70 -9.82 -2.06
CA PRO A 36 -6.39 -8.58 -1.70
C PRO A 36 -6.20 -8.17 -0.23
N ARG A 37 -6.23 -9.12 0.70
CA ARG A 37 -5.95 -8.90 2.14
C ARG A 37 -4.55 -8.36 2.47
N ARG A 38 -3.61 -8.39 1.51
CA ARG A 38 -2.25 -7.87 1.65
C ARG A 38 -2.04 -6.57 0.88
N TRP A 39 -3.07 -6.02 0.24
CA TRP A 39 -2.98 -4.73 -0.42
C TRP A 39 -2.87 -3.62 0.61
N HIS A 40 -1.86 -2.79 0.43
CA HIS A 40 -1.51 -1.69 1.30
C HIS A 40 -0.67 -0.69 0.50
N VAL A 41 -0.56 0.53 1.02
CA VAL A 41 0.39 1.53 0.54
C VAL A 41 1.52 1.62 1.55
N THR A 42 2.74 1.32 1.13
CA THR A 42 3.92 1.45 2.00
C THR A 42 4.30 2.92 2.13
N LEU A 43 4.30 3.43 3.36
CA LEU A 43 4.84 4.76 3.67
C LEU A 43 6.36 4.70 3.86
N ARG A 44 6.84 3.71 4.63
CA ARG A 44 8.27 3.49 4.86
C ARG A 44 8.57 2.00 4.98
N PHE A 45 9.59 1.53 4.28
CA PHE A 45 10.18 0.22 4.53
C PHE A 45 11.34 0.35 5.51
N HIS A 46 11.36 -0.49 6.55
CA HIS A 46 12.36 -0.42 7.63
C HIS A 46 13.49 -1.44 7.47
N GLY A 47 13.36 -2.37 6.52
CA GLY A 47 14.36 -3.42 6.26
C GLY A 47 13.85 -4.82 6.59
N ASP A 48 14.62 -5.83 6.17
CA ASP A 48 14.28 -7.25 6.37
C ASP A 48 14.70 -7.80 7.76
N HIS A 49 15.60 -7.08 8.44
CA HIS A 49 16.14 -7.43 9.75
C HIS A 49 15.98 -6.28 10.76
N ALA A 50 14.91 -5.51 10.63
CA ALA A 50 14.62 -4.42 11.54
C ALA A 50 14.06 -4.95 12.87
N GLU A 51 14.42 -4.28 13.95
CA GLU A 51 13.79 -4.44 15.26
C GLU A 51 12.55 -3.53 15.35
N PRO A 52 11.45 -4.00 15.94
CA PRO A 52 10.23 -3.21 16.05
C PRO A 52 10.46 -2.04 17.02
N ALA A 53 10.54 -0.84 16.45
CA ALA A 53 10.34 0.41 17.17
C ALA A 53 8.90 0.88 16.93
N GLY A 54 8.27 1.51 17.93
CA GLY A 54 6.93 2.09 17.78
C GLY A 54 6.86 3.13 16.67
N LEU A 55 5.65 3.48 16.24
CA LEU A 55 5.43 4.49 15.21
C LEU A 55 5.98 5.87 15.66
N PRO A 56 6.59 6.66 14.75
CA PRO A 56 7.10 7.99 15.07
C PRO A 56 6.01 8.88 15.69
N ALA A 57 6.36 9.59 16.77
CA ALA A 57 5.42 10.48 17.47
C ALA A 57 4.82 11.56 16.56
N GLY A 58 5.56 11.99 15.52
CA GLY A 58 5.10 12.95 14.53
C GLY A 58 3.95 12.49 13.62
N LEU A 59 3.54 11.21 13.69
CA LEU A 59 2.32 10.73 13.03
C LEU A 59 1.05 11.09 13.82
N ARG A 60 1.15 11.27 15.14
CA ARG A 60 0.00 11.54 16.00
C ARG A 60 -0.55 12.93 15.71
N GLY A 61 -1.88 13.02 15.56
CA GLY A 61 -2.57 14.29 15.32
C GLY A 61 -2.52 14.78 13.87
N LEU A 62 -1.86 14.06 12.95
CA LEU A 62 -1.89 14.41 11.54
C LEU A 62 -3.30 14.21 10.96
N PRO A 63 -3.74 15.11 10.06
CA PRO A 63 -5.06 15.05 9.46
C PRO A 63 -5.19 13.79 8.60
N ALA A 64 -6.36 13.16 8.68
CA ALA A 64 -6.75 12.02 7.86
C ALA A 64 -6.98 12.46 6.40
N PRO A 65 -6.11 12.10 5.45
CA PRO A 65 -6.26 12.51 4.06
C PRO A 65 -7.34 11.69 3.35
N VAL A 66 -8.11 12.34 2.47
CA VAL A 66 -8.97 11.67 1.49
C VAL A 66 -8.14 11.35 0.25
N VAL A 67 -8.18 10.09 -0.19
CA VAL A 67 -7.37 9.57 -1.30
C VAL A 67 -8.21 8.66 -2.19
N ARG A 68 -7.73 8.35 -3.40
CA ARG A 68 -8.27 7.29 -4.25
C ARG A 68 -7.17 6.48 -4.93
N LEU A 69 -7.50 5.26 -5.36
CA LEU A 69 -6.64 4.44 -6.20
C LEU A 69 -6.92 4.82 -7.64
N ALA A 70 -5.90 5.23 -8.38
CA ALA A 70 -6.06 5.61 -9.77
C ALA A 70 -4.75 5.45 -10.56
N GLY A 71 -4.91 5.09 -11.84
CA GLY A 71 -3.80 4.82 -12.73
C GLY A 71 -2.99 3.59 -12.32
N SER A 72 -2.02 3.22 -13.16
CA SER A 72 -1.15 2.10 -12.91
C SER A 72 0.22 2.30 -13.55
N GLY A 73 1.15 1.46 -13.14
CA GLY A 73 2.46 1.41 -13.74
C GLY A 73 3.23 0.21 -13.27
N ALA A 74 4.48 0.13 -13.72
CA ALA A 74 5.37 -0.92 -13.32
C ALA A 74 6.77 -0.38 -13.09
N PHE A 75 7.49 -1.04 -12.18
CA PHE A 75 8.94 -0.99 -12.08
C PHE A 75 9.47 -2.42 -12.12
N PRO A 76 10.79 -2.66 -12.24
CA PRO A 76 11.31 -4.00 -12.43
C PRO A 76 10.75 -5.02 -11.43
N GLY A 77 10.01 -6.01 -11.95
CA GLY A 77 9.42 -7.10 -11.16
C GLY A 77 8.10 -6.79 -10.45
N VAL A 78 7.50 -5.60 -10.61
CA VAL A 78 6.26 -5.21 -9.90
C VAL A 78 5.27 -4.46 -10.81
N LEU A 79 4.01 -4.87 -10.74
CA LEU A 79 2.84 -4.11 -11.21
C LEU A 79 2.15 -3.46 -10.02
N TRP A 80 1.80 -2.18 -10.16
CA TRP A 80 1.18 -1.40 -9.11
C TRP A 80 0.05 -0.51 -9.63
N VAL A 81 -0.84 -0.13 -8.72
CA VAL A 81 -1.90 0.88 -8.89
C VAL A 81 -1.50 2.12 -8.11
N GLY A 82 -1.67 3.30 -8.71
CA GLY A 82 -1.29 4.57 -8.10
C GLY A 82 -2.26 5.01 -7.02
N VAL A 83 -1.84 5.96 -6.18
CA VAL A 83 -2.73 6.63 -5.23
C VAL A 83 -2.72 8.12 -5.51
N VAL A 84 -3.90 8.72 -5.63
CA VAL A 84 -4.11 10.15 -5.80
C VAL A 84 -4.64 10.72 -4.49
N GLY A 85 -4.03 11.80 -4.00
CA GLY A 85 -4.38 12.46 -2.75
C GLY A 85 -3.15 12.75 -1.87
N PRO A 86 -3.31 13.49 -0.76
CA PRO A 86 -2.20 14.06 0.00
C PRO A 86 -1.60 13.08 1.02
N LEU A 87 -1.02 11.96 0.56
CA LEU A 87 -0.34 11.00 1.46
C LEU A 87 1.09 11.40 1.85
N ARG A 88 1.70 12.36 1.15
CA ARG A 88 3.11 12.71 1.35
C ARG A 88 3.44 13.17 2.78
N PRO A 89 2.61 13.96 3.49
CA PRO A 89 2.85 14.30 4.89
C PRO A 89 2.99 13.06 5.80
N LEU A 90 2.12 12.06 5.62
CA LEU A 90 2.21 10.80 6.37
C LEU A 90 3.49 10.03 6.05
N ALA A 91 3.86 9.97 4.77
CA ALA A 91 5.09 9.32 4.33
C ALA A 91 6.33 9.98 4.94
N VAL A 92 6.42 11.31 4.91
CA VAL A 92 7.53 12.08 5.51
C VAL A 92 7.58 11.86 7.02
N ALA A 93 6.45 11.90 7.72
CA ALA A 93 6.39 11.62 9.16
C ALA A 93 6.79 10.18 9.51
N ALA A 94 6.53 9.22 8.62
CA ALA A 94 7.04 7.85 8.71
C ALA A 94 8.52 7.71 8.28
N GLY A 95 9.15 8.79 7.81
CA GLY A 95 10.55 8.86 7.40
C GLY A 95 10.82 8.53 5.92
N ALA A 96 9.85 8.65 5.03
CA ALA A 96 10.06 8.41 3.60
C ALA A 96 11.06 9.41 2.97
N GLY A 97 11.80 8.94 1.95
CA GLY A 97 12.72 9.77 1.16
C GLY A 97 12.00 10.71 0.19
N ALA A 98 12.77 11.62 -0.43
CA ALA A 98 12.22 12.64 -1.32
C ALA A 98 11.57 12.07 -2.60
N ASP A 99 12.08 10.94 -3.07
CA ASP A 99 11.66 10.21 -4.27
C ASP A 99 10.43 9.29 -4.04
N TRP A 100 9.92 9.23 -2.81
CA TRP A 100 8.77 8.40 -2.47
C TRP A 100 7.52 8.76 -3.30
N ARG A 101 6.87 7.72 -3.82
CA ARG A 101 5.62 7.82 -4.59
C ARG A 101 4.62 6.78 -4.09
N PRO A 102 3.38 7.18 -3.77
CA PRO A 102 2.39 6.26 -3.25
C PRO A 102 1.92 5.29 -4.33
N HIS A 103 1.97 4.00 -4.01
CA HIS A 103 1.50 2.95 -4.89
C HIS A 103 1.07 1.73 -4.07
N LEU A 104 0.20 0.93 -4.65
CA LEU A 104 -0.28 -0.33 -4.10
C LEU A 104 0.14 -1.46 -5.04
N THR A 105 0.91 -2.41 -4.54
CA THR A 105 1.43 -3.52 -5.35
C THR A 105 0.34 -4.58 -5.59
N VAL A 106 -0.03 -4.79 -6.86
CA VAL A 106 -1.07 -5.76 -7.24
C VAL A 106 -0.50 -7.07 -7.78
N ALA A 107 0.69 -7.05 -8.39
CA ALA A 107 1.36 -8.25 -8.89
C ALA A 107 2.88 -8.14 -8.85
N ARG A 108 3.56 -9.28 -8.82
CA ARG A 108 5.02 -9.39 -8.90
C ARG A 108 5.44 -10.44 -9.91
N SER A 109 6.65 -10.31 -10.43
CA SER A 109 7.32 -11.34 -11.22
C SER A 109 8.81 -11.39 -10.89
N ARG A 110 9.39 -12.59 -10.96
CA ARG A 110 10.85 -12.79 -10.85
C ARG A 110 11.55 -12.59 -12.20
N ARG A 111 10.80 -12.69 -13.31
CA ARG A 111 11.29 -12.42 -14.65
C ARG A 111 11.40 -10.92 -14.87
N ARG A 112 12.51 -10.47 -15.45
CA ARG A 112 12.75 -9.04 -15.74
C ARG A 112 12.14 -8.58 -17.06
N ASP A 113 11.87 -9.52 -17.98
CA ASP A 113 11.32 -9.32 -19.32
C ASP A 113 9.78 -9.41 -19.37
N VAL A 114 9.10 -9.32 -18.22
CA VAL A 114 7.65 -9.39 -18.18
C VAL A 114 7.03 -8.19 -18.89
N ARG A 115 6.18 -8.48 -19.89
CA ARG A 115 5.24 -7.50 -20.42
C ARG A 115 4.12 -7.29 -19.40
N TRP A 116 4.11 -6.14 -18.75
CA TRP A 116 3.05 -5.80 -17.80
C TRP A 116 1.76 -5.45 -18.54
N PRO A 117 0.62 -5.99 -18.10
CA PRO A 117 -0.67 -5.58 -18.65
C PRO A 117 -1.01 -4.15 -18.23
N PRO A 118 -1.69 -3.36 -19.09
CA PRO A 118 -2.26 -2.10 -18.64
C PRO A 118 -3.35 -2.36 -17.61
N VAL A 119 -3.42 -1.53 -16.58
CA VAL A 119 -4.54 -1.51 -15.64
C VAL A 119 -5.19 -0.14 -15.73
N GLU A 120 -6.34 -0.07 -16.38
CA GLU A 120 -7.19 1.12 -16.39
C GLU A 120 -8.10 1.06 -15.17
N PHE A 121 -7.83 1.89 -14.18
CA PHE A 121 -8.57 1.89 -12.93
C PHE A 121 -8.62 3.29 -12.33
N THR A 122 -9.81 3.69 -11.90
CA THR A 122 -10.06 4.83 -11.02
C THR A 122 -11.15 4.38 -10.06
N GLY A 123 -10.79 4.19 -8.79
CA GLY A 123 -11.69 3.74 -7.76
C GLY A 123 -12.32 4.87 -6.97
N ARG A 124 -13.17 4.49 -6.01
CA ARG A 124 -13.78 5.41 -5.05
C ARG A 124 -12.76 6.10 -4.15
N GLU A 125 -13.13 7.25 -3.62
CA GLU A 125 -12.37 7.89 -2.55
C GLU A 125 -12.58 7.19 -1.21
N TRP A 126 -11.55 7.22 -0.37
CA TRP A 126 -11.66 6.86 1.04
C TRP A 126 -10.76 7.75 1.90
N THR A 127 -11.12 7.85 3.17
CA THR A 127 -10.31 8.51 4.20
C THR A 127 -9.30 7.51 4.77
N VAL A 128 -8.04 7.90 4.85
CA VAL A 128 -7.03 7.15 5.60
C VAL A 128 -7.17 7.52 7.07
N ASP A 129 -7.65 6.58 7.87
CA ASP A 129 -8.02 6.76 9.28
C ASP A 129 -6.91 6.38 10.26
N GLU A 130 -6.01 5.46 9.87
CA GLU A 130 -4.87 5.07 10.70
C GLU A 130 -3.60 4.80 9.87
N VAL A 131 -2.45 4.94 10.54
CA VAL A 131 -1.15 4.46 10.06
C VAL A 131 -0.71 3.31 10.96
N VAL A 132 -0.21 2.23 10.36
CA VAL A 132 0.16 1.02 11.09
C VAL A 132 1.61 0.61 10.85
N LEU A 133 2.24 0.05 11.88
CA LEU A 133 3.49 -0.68 11.78
C LEU A 133 3.19 -2.17 11.59
N VAL A 134 3.81 -2.78 10.59
CA VAL A 134 3.52 -4.15 10.19
C VAL A 134 4.79 -4.98 10.15
N SER A 135 4.74 -6.15 10.78
CA SER A 135 5.65 -7.25 10.53
C SER A 135 5.17 -8.08 9.36
N SER A 136 6.06 -8.36 8.42
CA SER A 136 5.81 -9.15 7.23
C SER A 136 6.66 -10.42 7.23
N GLY A 137 6.02 -11.58 7.03
CA GLY A 137 6.71 -12.82 6.75
C GLY A 137 6.13 -13.55 5.55
N PRO A 138 6.95 -14.30 4.78
CA PRO A 138 6.46 -15.09 3.65
C PRO A 138 5.42 -16.13 4.07
N THR A 139 5.62 -16.76 5.23
CA THR A 139 4.74 -17.78 5.81
C THR A 139 3.71 -17.20 6.78
N THR A 140 4.13 -16.30 7.67
CA THR A 140 3.27 -15.72 8.73
C THR A 140 2.29 -14.67 8.21
N GLY A 141 2.54 -14.08 7.03
CA GLY A 141 1.69 -13.02 6.50
C GLY A 141 2.01 -11.66 7.11
N TYR A 142 0.98 -10.85 7.33
CA TYR A 142 1.10 -9.51 7.92
C TYR A 142 0.53 -9.52 9.33
N GLU A 143 1.28 -8.97 10.26
CA GLU A 143 0.90 -8.77 11.65
C GLU A 143 1.05 -7.28 11.97
N VAL A 144 -0.01 -6.65 12.47
CA VAL A 144 0.02 -5.25 12.90
C VAL A 144 0.62 -5.20 14.31
N LEU A 145 1.75 -4.51 14.46
CA LEU A 145 2.47 -4.39 15.72
C LEU A 145 2.09 -3.12 16.49
N ASP A 146 1.75 -2.05 15.78
CA ASP A 146 1.38 -0.75 16.36
C ASP A 146 0.47 0.00 15.39
N ARG A 147 -0.36 0.91 15.92
CA ARG A 147 -1.29 1.74 15.14
C ARG A 147 -1.38 3.14 15.73
N VAL A 148 -1.49 4.14 14.85
CA VAL A 148 -1.76 5.54 15.22
C VAL A 148 -2.98 6.02 14.43
N PRO A 149 -4.08 6.41 15.10
CA PRO A 149 -5.21 7.02 14.44
C PRO A 149 -4.85 8.44 13.95
N LEU A 150 -5.44 8.82 12.83
CA LEU A 150 -5.35 10.15 12.23
C LEU A 150 -6.56 10.98 12.60
N THR A 151 -6.40 12.30 12.64
CA THR A 151 -7.47 13.23 13.00
C THR A 151 -8.41 13.41 11.83
N THR A 152 -9.65 12.95 11.98
CA THR A 152 -10.70 13.29 11.03
C THR A 152 -11.17 14.72 11.30
N PRO A 153 -11.57 15.51 10.29
CA PRO A 153 -12.02 16.89 10.49
C PRO A 153 -13.22 17.06 11.45
N ASN A 154 -13.87 15.96 11.86
CA ASN A 154 -15.09 15.96 12.69
C ASN A 154 -14.94 15.14 13.99
N GLY A 155 -13.72 14.94 14.50
CA GLY A 155 -13.45 14.21 15.75
C GLY A 155 -12.78 15.07 16.81
#